data_AF-A0A2N6VJI6-F1
#
_entry.id   AF-A0A2N6VJI6-F1
#
_cell.length_a   1.000
_cell.length_b   1.000
_cell.length_c   1.000
_cell.angle_alpha   90.00
_cell.angle_beta   90.00
_cell.angle_gamma   90.00
#
_symmetry.space_group_name_H-M   'P 1'
#
loop_
_entity.id
_entity.type
_entity.pdbx_description
1 polymer ?
#
loop_
_entity_poly.entity_id
_entity_poly.type
_entity_poly.pdbx_seq_one_letter_code
_entity_poly.pdbx_strand_id
1 'polypeptide(L)' 'MMWDESLTEYNFGPHHPMHPLRLDLTAKLSQDFGLFDASNIHIQSVPQVDEEAL' A
#
# COMPACT_ATOMS: atom_id res chain seq x y z
N MET A 1 -6.15 -3.73 -7.50
CA MET A 1 -5.22 -2.84 -6.76
C MET A 1 -4.49 -3.69 -5.75
N MET A 2 -3.17 -3.56 -5.70
CA MET A 2 -2.36 -4.18 -4.65
C MET A 2 -2.27 -3.20 -3.48
N TRP A 3 -2.72 -3.60 -2.31
CA TRP A 3 -2.68 -2.77 -1.10
C TRP A 3 -2.59 -3.66 0.13
N ASP A 4 -1.69 -3.31 1.03
CA ASP A 4 -1.54 -3.93 2.34
C ASP A 4 -1.04 -2.87 3.32
N GLU A 5 -1.59 -2.84 4.54
CA GLU A 5 -1.23 -1.85 5.56
C GLU A 5 0.23 -2.00 6.02
N SER A 6 0.80 -3.20 5.94
CA SER A 6 2.21 -3.48 6.24
C SER A 6 3.19 -2.69 5.37
N LEU A 7 2.77 -2.23 4.18
CA LEU A 7 3.59 -1.36 3.33
C LEU A 7 3.89 0.00 3.98
N THR A 8 3.11 0.40 5.00
CA THR A 8 3.31 1.67 5.71
C THR A 8 4.32 1.55 6.85
N GLU A 9 4.70 0.33 7.24
CA GLU A 9 5.59 0.05 8.37
C GLU A 9 7.09 0.25 8.03
N TYR A 10 7.41 0.41 6.74
CA TYR A 10 8.80 0.56 6.29
C TYR A 10 9.46 1.83 6.81
N ASN A 11 10.36 1.71 7.77
CA ASN A 11 11.12 2.87 8.26
C ASN A 11 12.40 3.09 7.44
N PHE A 12 12.38 4.06 6.51
CA PHE A 12 13.58 4.48 5.76
C PHE A 12 14.45 5.52 6.49
N GLY A 13 14.02 5.99 7.66
CA GLY A 13 14.67 7.05 8.42
C GLY A 13 14.02 8.43 8.24
N PRO A 14 14.30 9.38 9.17
CA PRO A 14 13.52 10.60 9.35
C PRO A 14 13.59 11.62 8.21
N HIS A 15 14.61 11.56 7.36
CA HIS A 15 14.80 12.49 6.24
C HIS A 15 14.79 11.79 4.88
N HIS A 16 14.40 10.51 4.83
CA HIS A 16 14.44 9.75 3.60
C HIS A 16 13.25 10.13 2.69
N PRO A 17 13.48 10.46 1.41
CA PRO A 17 12.43 10.96 0.52
C PRO A 17 11.34 9.91 0.22
N MET A 18 11.64 8.62 0.36
CA MET A 18 10.66 7.53 0.20
C MET A 18 9.88 7.24 1.49
N HIS A 19 9.34 8.28 2.14
CA HIS A 19 8.56 8.11 3.36
C HIS A 19 7.24 7.32 3.06
N PRO A 20 6.87 6.29 3.85
CA PRO A 20 5.70 5.44 3.56
C PRO A 20 4.37 6.15 3.66
N LEU A 21 4.33 7.29 4.37
CA LEU A 21 3.13 8.11 4.54
C LEU A 21 2.44 8.43 3.20
N ARG A 22 3.18 8.52 2.10
CA ARG A 22 2.60 8.71 0.76
C ARG A 22 1.63 7.58 0.38
N LEU A 23 1.93 6.34 0.79
CA LEU A 23 1.11 5.16 0.51
C LEU A 23 -0.16 5.18 1.37
N ASP A 24 -0.01 5.42 2.67
CA ASP A 24 -1.13 5.59 3.61
C ASP A 24 -2.11 6.68 3.17
N LEU A 25 -1.59 7.87 2.83
CA LEU A 25 -2.42 8.98 2.36
C LEU A 25 -3.14 8.66 1.05
N THR A 26 -2.50 7.92 0.14
CA THR A 26 -3.14 7.50 -1.12
C THR A 26 -4.28 6.51 -0.86
N ALA A 27 -4.07 5.55 0.03
CA ALA A 27 -5.10 4.57 0.39
C ALA A 27 -6.29 5.22 1.09
N LYS A 28 -6.05 6.14 2.04
CA LYS A 28 -7.10 6.91 2.71
C LYS A 28 -7.90 7.76 1.74
N LEU A 29 -7.22 8.51 0.88
CA LEU A 29 -7.89 9.32 -0.15
C LEU A 29 -8.76 8.45 -1.07
N SER A 30 -8.26 7.28 -1.47
CA SER A 30 -9.01 6.36 -2.33
C SER A 30 -10.25 5.79 -1.65
N GLN A 31 -10.18 5.50 -0.36
CA GLN A 31 -11.32 5.07 0.46
C GLN A 31 -12.35 6.19 0.62
N ASP A 32 -11.91 7.43 0.88
CA ASP A 32 -12.79 8.59 1.02
C ASP A 32 -13.60 8.86 -0.27
N PHE A 33 -13.03 8.55 -1.44
CA PHE A 33 -13.72 8.61 -2.74
C PHE A 33 -14.55 7.36 -3.07
N GLY A 34 -14.61 6.35 -2.17
CA GLY A 34 -15.35 5.11 -2.38
C GLY A 34 -14.74 4.18 -3.43
N LEU A 35 -13.48 4.38 -3.82
CA LEU A 35 -12.84 3.57 -4.87
C LEU A 35 -12.59 2.13 -4.43
N PHE A 36 -12.45 1.90 -3.12
CA PHE A 36 -12.25 0.55 -2.57
C PHE A 36 -13.52 -0.30 -2.67
N ASP A 37 -14.69 0.34 -2.70
CA ASP A 37 -16.00 -0.32 -2.79
C ASP A 37 -16.55 -0.36 -4.23
N ALA A 38 -15.81 0.20 -5.20
CA ALA A 38 -16.23 0.22 -6.59
C ALA A 38 -16.29 -1.21 -7.17
N SER A 39 -17.38 -1.55 -7.85
CA SER A 39 -17.67 -2.92 -8.31
C SER A 39 -16.63 -3.48 -9.30
N ASN A 40 -15.88 -2.63 -9.97
CA ASN A 40 -14.83 -2.97 -10.92
C ASN A 40 -13.42 -2.96 -10.30
N ILE A 41 -13.31 -2.77 -8.98
CA ILE A 41 -12.04 -2.74 -8.24
C ILE A 41 -11.96 -3.97 -7.34
N HIS A 42 -10.81 -4.63 -7.38
CA HIS A 42 -10.46 -5.73 -6.48
C HIS A 42 -9.21 -5.35 -5.71
N ILE A 43 -9.31 -5.34 -4.38
CA ILE A 43 -8.16 -5.15 -3.49
C ILE A 43 -7.53 -6.51 -3.21
N GLN A 44 -6.21 -6.62 -3.38
CA GLN A 44 -5.43 -7.81 -3.06
C GLN A 44 -4.25 -7.43 -2.16
N SER A 45 -3.98 -8.26 -1.15
CA SER A 45 -2.80 -8.11 -0.30
C SER A 45 -1.54 -8.45 -1.07
N VAL A 46 -0.41 -7.89 -0.64
CA VAL A 46 0.89 -8.13 -1.26
C VAL A 46 1.43 -9.47 -0.73
N PRO A 47 1.64 -10.49 -1.59
CA PRO A 47 2.24 -11.73 -1.14
C PRO A 47 3.68 -11.50 -0.73
N GLN A 48 4.12 -12.20 0.31
CA GLN A 48 5.55 -12.31 0.60
C GLN A 48 6.21 -13.09 -0.54
N VAL A 49 7.35 -12.60 -1.01
CA VAL A 49 8.17 -13.27 -2.02
C VAL A 49 9.35 -13.90 -1.29
N ASP A 50 9.49 -15.21 -1.43
CA ASP A 50 10.64 -15.95 -0.93
C ASP A 50 11.86 -15.77 -1.86
N GLU A 51 13.05 -15.87 -1.29
CA GLU A 51 14.30 -15.70 -2.03
C GLU A 51 14.49 -16.78 -3.11
N GLU A 52 13.88 -17.97 -2.92
CA GLU A 52 13.91 -19.09 -3.88
C GLU A 52 13.12 -18.80 -5.17
N ALA A 53 12.23 -17.81 -5.18
CA ALA A 53 11.40 -17.44 -6.34
C ALA A 53 11.96 -16.29 -7.18
N LEU A 54 13.16 -15.78 -6.88
CA LEU A 54 13.81 -14.66 -7.59
C LEU A 54 14.69 -15.13 -8.76
#